data_AF-A0A194RL11-F1
#
_entry.id   AF-A0A194RL11-F1
#
_cell.length_a   1.000
_cell.length_b   1.000
_cell.length_c   1.000
_cell.angle_alpha   90.00
_cell.angle_beta   90.00
_cell.angle_gamma   90.00
#
_symmetry.space_group_name_H-M   'P 1'
#
loop_
_entity.id
_entity.type
_entity.pdbx_description
1 polymer ?
#
loop_
_entity_poly.entity_id
_entity_poly.type
_entity_poly.pdbx_seq_one_letter_code
_entity_poly.pdbx_strand_id
1 'polypeptide(L)'
;MQLYVLVCSINICCSVIQLNLDNVATSQKIWVFEYVSALAIQLFLLCWHSNEIKVESDRADRGVYESNWWKADPSERKQLLLLAGKLAPTYIMKAGPFTELSVSTFIDVSISYYIKRCIRMY
;
A
#
# COMPACT_ATOMS: atom_id res chain seq x y z
N MET A 1 -6.48 -6.14 -2.88
CA MET A 1 -5.24 -5.47 -3.34
C MET A 1 -4.90 -5.74 -4.80
N GLN A 2 -4.89 -6.99 -5.29
CA GLN A 2 -4.63 -7.28 -6.72
C GLN A 2 -5.57 -6.53 -7.67
N LEU A 3 -6.87 -6.44 -7.34
CA LEU A 3 -7.84 -5.62 -8.08
C LEU A 3 -7.51 -4.12 -8.07
N TYR A 4 -6.96 -3.61 -6.97
CA TYR A 4 -6.61 -2.19 -6.84
C TYR A 4 -5.43 -1.82 -7.74
N VAL A 5 -4.44 -2.70 -7.85
CA VAL A 5 -3.29 -2.52 -8.76
C VAL A 5 -3.73 -2.56 -10.23
N LEU A 6 -4.64 -3.46 -10.58
CA LEU A 6 -5.25 -3.53 -11.92
C LEU A 6 -6.05 -2.25 -12.26
N VAL A 7 -6.83 -1.74 -11.30
CA VAL A 7 -7.57 -0.49 -11.47
C VAL A 7 -6.61 0.69 -11.64
N CYS A 8 -5.54 0.78 -10.84
CA CYS A 8 -4.54 1.85 -10.98
C CYS A 8 -3.83 1.80 -12.34
N SER A 9 -3.42 0.63 -12.82
CA SER A 9 -2.74 0.50 -14.12
C SER A 9 -3.63 0.89 -15.29
N ILE A 10 -4.91 0.49 -15.27
CA ILE A 10 -5.90 0.87 -16.28
C ILE A 10 -6.12 2.39 -16.26
N ASN A 11 -6.28 3.00 -15.08
CA ASN A 11 -6.51 4.44 -14.97
C ASN A 11 -5.32 5.28 -15.44
N ILE A 12 -4.08 4.87 -15.15
CA ILE A 12 -2.88 5.52 -15.65
C ILE A 12 -2.81 5.40 -17.19
N CYS A 13 -3.09 4.22 -17.74
CA CYS A 13 -3.11 4.00 -19.18
C CYS A 13 -4.15 4.89 -19.88
N CYS A 14 -5.38 4.92 -19.37
CA CYS A 14 -6.45 5.75 -19.91
C CYS A 14 -6.15 7.26 -19.82
N SER A 15 -5.50 7.71 -18.73
CA SER A 15 -5.12 9.12 -18.55
C SER A 15 -4.05 9.55 -19.54
N VAL A 16 -3.06 8.70 -19.81
CA VAL A 16 -2.03 8.95 -20.83
C VAL A 16 -2.65 9.04 -22.22
N ILE A 17 -3.59 8.16 -22.56
CA ILE A 17 -4.28 8.19 -23.85
C ILE A 17 -5.08 9.49 -23.99
N GLN A 18 -5.88 9.87 -22.97
CA GLN A 18 -6.68 11.10 -22.99
C GLN A 18 -5.83 12.38 -23.08
N LEU A 19 -4.58 12.37 -22.58
CA LEU A 19 -3.68 13.50 -22.69
C LEU A 19 -3.01 13.64 -24.07
N ASN A 20 -2.88 12.54 -24.82
CA ASN A 20 -2.30 12.52 -26.16
C ASN A 20 -3.33 12.75 -27.28
N LEU A 21 -4.63 12.79 -26.95
CA LEU A 21 -5.68 13.17 -27.89
C LEU A 21 -5.80 14.70 -27.92
N ASP A 22 -5.46 15.32 -29.04
CA ASP A 22 -5.51 16.78 -29.24
C ASP A 22 -6.92 17.38 -29.13
N ASN A 23 -7.97 16.54 -29.20
CA ASN A 23 -9.38 16.96 -29.19
C ASN A 23 -10.07 16.91 -27.81
N VAL A 24 -9.31 16.73 -26.72
CA VAL A 24 -9.91 16.58 -25.39
C VAL A 24 -10.14 17.94 -24.72
N ALA A 25 -11.40 18.23 -24.40
CA ALA A 25 -11.82 19.45 -23.73
C ALA A 25 -11.08 19.65 -22.39
N THR A 26 -10.73 20.90 -22.08
CA THR A 26 -10.05 21.30 -20.83
C THR A 26 -10.78 20.80 -19.58
N SER A 27 -12.12 20.73 -19.63
CA SER A 27 -12.94 20.16 -18.56
C SER A 27 -12.60 18.70 -18.27
N GLN A 28 -12.48 17.84 -19.29
CA GLN A 28 -12.11 16.44 -19.08
C GLN A 28 -10.70 16.28 -18.49
N LYS A 29 -9.75 17.14 -18.86
CA LYS A 29 -8.41 17.12 -18.27
C LYS A 29 -8.44 17.41 -16.76
N ILE A 30 -9.29 18.35 -16.33
CA ILE A 30 -9.49 18.68 -14.91
C ILE A 30 -10.11 17.51 -14.15
N TRP A 31 -11.14 16.88 -14.71
CA TRP A 31 -11.77 15.69 -14.12
C TRP A 31 -10.80 14.52 -13.96
N VAL A 32 -9.97 14.26 -14.98
CA VAL A 32 -8.93 13.22 -14.90
C VAL A 32 -7.89 13.55 -13.83
N PHE A 33 -7.48 14.81 -13.74
CA PHE A 33 -6.51 15.25 -12.73
C PHE A 33 -7.04 15.08 -11.30
N GLU A 34 -8.28 15.52 -11.07
CA GLU A 34 -8.95 15.37 -9.77
C GLU A 34 -9.09 13.89 -9.40
N TYR A 35 -9.50 13.04 -10.34
CA TYR A 35 -9.63 11.61 -10.13
C TYR A 35 -8.29 10.92 -9.82
N VAL A 36 -7.21 11.27 -10.53
CA VAL A 36 -5.86 10.77 -10.24
C VAL A 36 -5.38 11.22 -8.86
N SER A 37 -5.67 12.46 -8.46
CA SER A 37 -5.32 12.97 -7.13
C SER A 37 -6.04 12.22 -6.01
N ALA A 38 -7.33 11.89 -6.18
CA ALA A 38 -8.11 11.11 -5.24
C ALA A 38 -7.53 9.69 -5.08
N LEU A 39 -7.18 9.03 -6.20
CA LEU A 39 -6.53 7.71 -6.19
C LEU A 39 -5.16 7.74 -5.47
N ALA A 40 -4.39 8.82 -5.65
CA ALA A 40 -3.09 8.98 -4.98
C ALA A 40 -3.25 9.10 -3.46
N ILE A 41 -4.21 9.91 -3.00
CA ILE A 41 -4.55 10.03 -1.56
C ILE A 41 -4.98 8.67 -1.00
N GLN A 42 -5.82 7.95 -1.74
CA GLN A 42 -6.35 6.67 -1.31
C GLN A 42 -5.25 5.59 -1.23
N LEU A 43 -4.29 5.59 -2.15
CA LEU A 43 -3.10 4.74 -2.09
C LEU A 43 -2.19 5.11 -0.92
N PHE A 44 -1.95 6.40 -0.69
CA PHE A 44 -1.15 6.89 0.43
C PHE A 44 -1.73 6.43 1.78
N LEU A 45 -3.04 6.63 1.98
CA LEU A 45 -3.75 6.19 3.18
C LEU A 45 -3.68 4.67 3.37
N LEU A 46 -3.83 3.90 2.29
CA LEU A 46 -3.74 2.43 2.35
C LEU A 46 -2.33 1.97 2.73
N CYS A 47 -1.29 2.57 2.13
CA CYS A 47 0.10 2.27 2.45
C CYS A 47 0.47 2.67 3.88
N TRP A 48 -0.02 3.83 4.34
CA TRP A 48 0.14 4.28 5.72
C TRP A 48 -0.51 3.30 6.71
N HIS A 49 -1.78 2.97 6.47
CA HIS A 49 -2.53 2.06 7.34
C HIS A 49 -1.94 0.65 7.36
N SER A 50 -1.46 0.16 6.21
CA SER A 50 -0.72 -1.10 6.11
C SER A 50 0.53 -1.10 7.00
N ASN A 51 1.29 0.00 6.99
CA ASN A 51 2.49 0.14 7.82
C ASN A 51 2.14 0.18 9.31
N GLU A 52 1.14 0.96 9.70
CA GLU A 52 0.68 1.03 11.09
C GLU A 52 0.17 -0.32 11.59
N ILE A 53 -0.65 -1.03 10.81
CA ILE A 53 -1.11 -2.39 11.15
C ILE A 53 0.09 -3.32 11.33
N LYS A 54 1.10 -3.24 10.47
CA LYS A 54 2.30 -4.07 10.58
C LYS A 54 3.07 -3.79 11.88
N VAL A 55 3.26 -2.52 12.22
CA VAL A 55 3.96 -2.11 13.46
C VAL A 55 3.17 -2.55 14.69
N GLU A 56 1.85 -2.33 14.70
CA GLU A 56 1.00 -2.72 15.83
C GLU A 56 0.86 -4.24 15.96
N SER A 57 0.82 -4.98 14.84
CA SER A 57 0.82 -6.45 14.86
C SER A 57 2.12 -7.02 15.43
N ASP A 58 3.27 -6.43 15.07
CA ASP A 58 4.59 -6.82 15.58
C ASP A 58 4.75 -6.45 17.07
N ARG A 59 4.19 -5.31 17.51
CA ARG A 59 4.09 -4.95 18.93
C ARG A 59 3.18 -5.91 19.70
N ALA A 60 2.03 -6.29 19.13
CA ALA A 60 1.10 -7.23 19.75
C ALA A 60 1.73 -8.62 19.89
N ASP A 61 2.48 -9.09 18.88
CA ASP A 61 3.20 -10.37 18.95
C ASP A 61 4.23 -10.36 20.08
N ARG A 62 5.08 -9.31 20.15
CA ARG A 62 6.03 -9.13 21.26
C ARG A 62 5.34 -9.04 22.62
N GLY A 63 4.23 -8.32 22.72
CA GLY A 63 3.47 -8.16 23.95
C GLY A 63 2.92 -9.47 24.52
N VAL A 64 2.61 -10.46 23.67
CA VAL A 64 2.22 -11.80 24.12
C VAL A 64 3.37 -12.48 24.88
N TYR A 65 4.60 -12.38 24.38
CA TYR A 65 5.78 -12.97 25.01
C TYR A 65 6.28 -12.19 26.24
N GLU A 66 6.11 -10.87 26.25
CA GLU A 66 6.44 -10.00 27.40
C GLU A 66 5.42 -10.10 28.55
N SER A 67 4.23 -10.64 28.29
CA SER A 67 3.24 -10.90 29.33
C SER A 67 3.72 -12.00 30.30
N ASN A 68 3.18 -12.04 31.52
CA ASN A 68 3.42 -13.14 32.47
C ASN A 68 2.66 -14.43 32.04
N TRP A 69 2.74 -14.83 30.77
CA TRP A 69 2.01 -15.95 30.17
C TRP A 69 2.24 -17.27 30.92
N TRP A 70 3.40 -17.45 31.54
CA TRP A 70 3.74 -18.61 32.38
C TRP A 70 3.03 -18.64 33.74
N LYS A 71 2.37 -17.55 34.15
CA LYS A 71 1.52 -17.47 35.36
C LYS A 71 0.03 -17.55 35.04
N ALA A 72 -0.35 -17.43 33.76
CA ALA A 72 -1.74 -17.49 33.32
C ALA A 72 -2.31 -18.91 33.45
N ASP A 73 -3.65 -19.00 33.52
CA ASP A 73 -4.37 -20.27 33.60
C ASP A 73 -4.24 -21.11 32.32
N PRO A 74 -4.45 -22.43 32.37
CA PRO A 74 -4.35 -23.29 31.19
C PRO A 74 -5.27 -22.88 30.03
N SER A 75 -6.45 -22.32 30.31
CA SER A 75 -7.35 -21.82 29.25
C SER A 75 -6.80 -20.54 28.60
N GLU A 76 -6.27 -19.63 29.40
CA GLU A 76 -5.70 -18.36 28.91
C GLU A 76 -4.42 -18.60 28.11
N ARG A 77 -3.55 -19.53 28.56
CA ARG A 77 -2.36 -19.93 27.80
C ARG A 77 -2.72 -20.46 26.41
N LYS A 78 -3.78 -21.25 26.30
CA LYS A 78 -4.26 -21.77 25.01
C LYS A 78 -4.73 -20.64 24.09
N GLN A 79 -5.40 -19.62 24.65
CA GLN A 79 -5.82 -18.45 23.88
C GLN A 79 -4.63 -17.58 23.45
N LEU A 80 -3.62 -17.39 24.32
CA LEU A 80 -2.39 -16.67 24.00
C LEU A 80 -1.59 -17.38 22.89
N LEU A 81 -1.48 -18.71 22.93
CA LEU A 81 -0.85 -19.52 21.87
C LEU A 81 -1.58 -19.38 20.52
N LEU A 82 -2.91 -19.38 20.53
CA LEU A 82 -3.71 -19.14 19.31
C LEU A 82 -3.54 -17.71 18.78
N LEU A 83 -3.42 -16.73 19.67
CA LEU A 83 -3.18 -15.34 19.32
C LEU A 83 -1.78 -15.15 18.70
N ALA A 84 -0.73 -15.69 19.34
CA ALA A 84 0.63 -15.69 18.81
C ALA A 84 0.71 -16.39 17.45
N GLY A 85 0.05 -17.54 17.28
CA GLY A 85 -0.01 -18.24 15.99
C GLY A 85 -0.70 -17.43 14.88
N LYS A 86 -1.66 -16.56 15.23
CA LYS A 86 -2.31 -15.65 14.28
C LYS A 86 -1.50 -14.38 13.98
N LEU A 87 -0.66 -13.94 14.90
CA LEU A 87 0.22 -12.77 14.75
C LEU A 87 1.55 -13.12 14.07
N ALA A 88 2.00 -14.37 14.18
CA ALA A 88 3.22 -14.91 13.55
C ALA A 88 3.35 -14.68 12.03
N PRO A 89 2.29 -14.79 11.18
CA PRO A 89 2.42 -14.39 9.79
C PRO A 89 2.56 -12.86 9.73
N THR A 90 3.78 -12.37 9.49
CA THR A 90 4.01 -10.96 9.14
C THR A 90 3.09 -10.61 7.98
N TYR A 91 2.14 -9.71 8.24
CA TYR A 91 1.18 -9.23 7.25
C TYR A 91 1.91 -8.31 6.27
N ILE A 92 2.72 -8.90 5.40
CA ILE A 92 3.37 -8.19 4.31
C ILE A 92 2.31 -8.07 3.22
N MET A 93 1.75 -6.87 3.09
CA MET A 93 0.84 -6.56 1.99
C MET A 93 1.59 -6.61 0.65
N LYS A 94 1.66 -7.79 0.06
CA LYS A 94 2.24 -8.03 -1.27
C LYS A 94 1.21 -7.77 -2.36
N ALA A 95 1.59 -6.97 -3.37
CA ALA A 95 0.86 -6.92 -4.63
C ALA A 95 1.22 -8.14 -5.48
N GLY A 96 0.67 -9.30 -5.12
CA GLY A 96 0.96 -10.55 -5.83
C GLY A 96 2.45 -10.91 -5.83
N PRO A 97 2.95 -11.66 -6.84
CA PRO A 97 4.34 -12.10 -6.92
C PRO A 97 5.32 -11.03 -7.43
N PHE A 98 4.84 -9.82 -7.75
CA PHE A 98 5.63 -8.85 -8.52
C PHE A 98 6.28 -7.75 -7.68
N THR A 99 5.72 -7.31 -6.55
CA THR A 99 6.33 -6.26 -5.69
C THR A 99 5.63 -6.13 -4.33
N GLU A 100 6.40 -5.79 -3.29
CA GLU A 100 5.86 -5.33 -2.01
C GLU A 100 5.34 -3.89 -2.16
N LEU A 101 4.06 -3.68 -1.85
CA LEU A 101 3.45 -2.34 -1.87
C LEU A 101 3.80 -1.62 -0.57
N SER A 102 4.89 -0.87 -0.60
CA SER A 102 5.31 0.01 0.48
C SER A 102 5.37 1.46 0.00
N VAL A 103 5.30 2.40 0.95
CA VAL A 103 5.52 3.84 0.67
C VAL A 103 6.86 4.06 -0.04
N SER A 104 7.88 3.26 0.29
CA SER A 104 9.20 3.29 -0.36
C SER A 104 9.10 3.03 -1.85
N THR A 105 8.35 2.00 -2.27
CA THR A 105 8.20 1.63 -3.69
C THR A 105 7.48 2.72 -4.48
N PHE A 106 6.49 3.39 -3.87
CA PHE A 106 5.79 4.52 -4.48
C PHE A 106 6.71 5.73 -4.66
N ILE A 107 7.53 6.04 -3.65
CA ILE A 107 8.53 7.12 -3.70
C ILE A 107 9.57 6.83 -4.77
N ASP A 108 10.10 5.61 -4.85
CA ASP A 108 11.11 5.22 -5.84
C ASP A 108 10.60 5.32 -7.28
N VAL A 109 9.37 4.87 -7.55
CA VAL A 109 8.75 4.97 -8.88
C VAL A 109 8.53 6.44 -9.25
N SER A 110 8.07 7.26 -8.29
CA SER A 110 7.84 8.69 -8.49
C SER A 110 9.16 9.41 -8.81
N ILE A 111 10.21 9.17 -8.02
CA ILE A 111 11.54 9.75 -8.23
C ILE A 111 12.13 9.29 -9.56
N SER A 112 12.07 7.99 -9.89
CA SER A 112 12.54 7.46 -11.18
C SER A 112 11.82 8.10 -12.38
N TYR A 113 10.52 8.34 -12.28
CA TYR A 113 9.76 9.02 -13.33
C TYR A 113 10.22 10.47 -13.53
N TYR A 114 10.37 11.23 -12.43
CA TYR A 114 10.86 12.62 -12.48
C TYR A 114 12.28 12.70 -13.06
N ILE A 115 13.19 11.81 -12.65
CA ILE A 115 14.57 11.75 -13.15
C ILE A 115 14.60 11.41 -14.65
N LYS A 116 13.87 10.39 -15.10
CA LYS A 116 13.80 10.05 -16.53
C LYS A 116 13.21 11.18 -17.38
N ARG A 117 12.26 11.93 -16.83
CA ARG A 117 11.67 13.09 -17.51
C ARG A 117 12.63 14.28 -17.57
N CYS A 118 13.47 14.50 -16.55
CA CYS A 118 14.57 15.47 -16.60
C CYS A 118 15.63 15.10 -17.64
N ILE A 119 16.05 13.82 -17.69
CA ILE A 119 17.06 13.35 -18.64
C ILE A 119 16.58 13.42 -20.09
N ARG A 120 15.28 13.23 -20.35
CA ARG A 120 14.71 13.36 -21.70
C ARG A 120 14.50 14.83 -22.13
N MET A 121 14.65 15.77 -21.21
CA MET A 121 14.49 17.22 -21.46
C MET A 121 15.84 17.95 -21.64
N TYR A 122 16.95 17.24 -21.49
CA TYR A 122 18.33 17.69 -21.76
C TYR A 122 18.89 16.89 -22.93
#